data_AF-A0A373NR98-F1
#
_entry.id   AF-A0A373NR98-F1
#
_cell.length_a   1.000
_cell.length_b   1.000
_cell.length_c   1.000
_cell.angle_alpha   90.00
_cell.angle_beta   90.00
_cell.angle_gamma   90.00
#
_symmetry.space_group_name_H-M   'P 1'
#
loop_
_entity.id
_entity.type
_entity.pdbx_description
1 polymer ?
#
loop_
_entity_poly.entity_id
_entity_poly.type
_entity_poly.pdbx_seq_one_letter_code
_entity_poly.pdbx_strand_id
1 'polypeptide(L)' 'MDIMMPVMDGLTATKTIRSLKRPDAETIPIIAMTANAFREDKEKCLAAGMNAHLAKPIKIENVKRILCEYCV' A
#
# COMPACT_ATOMS: atom_id res chain seq x y z
N MET A 1 -1.09 -0.56 4.34
CA MET A 1 -0.03 0.37 4.73
C MET A 1 -0.58 1.78 4.76
N ASP A 2 -0.57 2.44 5.91
CA ASP A 2 -0.96 3.85 6.00
C ASP A 2 0.13 4.72 5.40
N ILE A 3 -0.22 5.68 4.55
CA ILE A 3 0.77 6.64 4.01
C ILE A 3 1.21 7.61 5.10
N MET A 4 0.25 8.11 5.88
CA MET A 4 0.50 9.14 6.88
C MET A 4 0.76 8.47 8.24
N MET A 5 2.02 8.24 8.56
CA MET A 5 2.46 7.65 9.82
C MET A 5 3.53 8.54 10.50
N PRO A 6 3.59 8.57 11.83
CA PRO A 6 4.68 9.25 12.54
C PRO A 6 6.02 8.52 12.31
N VAL A 7 7.13 9.24 12.47
CA VAL A 7 8.53 8.76 12.35
C VAL A 7 8.95 8.37 10.92
N MET A 8 8.20 7.49 10.25
CA MET A 8 8.45 7.03 8.88
C MET A 8 7.13 6.89 8.13
N ASP A 9 7.01 7.57 6.99
CA ASP A 9 5.81 7.49 6.16
C ASP A 9 5.69 6.14 5.43
N GLY A 10 4.48 5.82 4.97
CA GLY A 10 4.20 4.54 4.32
C GLY A 10 4.89 4.34 2.97
N LEU A 11 5.23 5.41 2.24
CA LEU A 11 5.97 5.32 0.98
C LEU A 11 7.42 4.92 1.26
N THR A 12 8.05 5.59 2.22
CA THR A 12 9.41 5.26 2.68
C THR A 12 9.45 3.84 3.24
N ALA A 13 8.51 3.48 4.11
CA ALA A 13 8.41 2.12 4.66
C ALA A 13 8.27 1.05 3.55
N THR A 14 7.45 1.31 2.53
CA THR A 14 7.29 0.39 1.39
C THR A 14 8.59 0.21 0.62
N LYS A 15 9.30 1.31 0.31
CA LYS A 15 10.60 1.23 -0.35
C LYS A 15 11.61 0.44 0.47
N THR A 16 11.63 0.66 1.79
CA THR A 16 12.48 -0.11 2.71
C THR A 16 12.13 -1.59 2.68
N ILE A 17 10.84 -1.95 2.73
CA ILE A 17 10.40 -3.35 2.61
C ILE A 17 10.90 -3.95 1.30
N ARG A 18 10.70 -3.27 0.16
CA ARG A 18 11.14 -3.73 -1.17
C ARG A 18 12.67 -3.87 -1.29
N SER A 19 13.44 -3.17 -0.47
CA SER A 19 14.91 -3.30 -0.43
C SER A 19 15.43 -4.44 0.47
N LEU A 20 14.56 -5.10 1.24
CA LEU A 20 14.98 -6.20 2.11
C LEU A 20 15.45 -7.39 1.29
N LYS A 21 16.56 -8.02 1.68
CA LYS A 21 17.04 -9.28 1.10
C LYS A 21 16.25 -10.48 1.64
N ARG A 22 14.91 -10.41 1.58
CA ARG A 22 14.02 -11.53 1.93
C ARG A 22 13.26 -11.98 0.69
N PRO A 23 13.02 -13.29 0.50
CA PRO A 23 12.31 -13.79 -0.68
C PRO A 23 10.88 -13.24 -0.82
N ASP A 24 10.22 -12.91 0.29
CA ASP A 24 8.86 -12.38 0.32
C ASP A 24 8.80 -10.86 0.10
N ALA A 25 9.92 -10.16 0.25
CA ALA A 25 9.96 -8.71 0.19
C ALA A 25 9.53 -8.14 -1.17
N GLU A 26 9.83 -8.83 -2.26
CA GLU A 26 9.48 -8.40 -3.61
C GLU A 26 8.00 -8.60 -3.94
N THR A 27 7.39 -9.65 -3.37
CA THR A 27 6.07 -10.15 -3.79
C THR A 27 4.97 -9.92 -2.78
N ILE A 28 5.28 -9.65 -1.51
CA ILE A 28 4.26 -9.42 -0.49
C ILE A 28 3.34 -8.25 -0.92
N PRO A 29 2.01 -8.46 -0.98
CA PRO A 29 1.09 -7.40 -1.37
C PRO A 29 1.08 -6.26 -0.35
N ILE A 30 1.40 -5.05 -0.80
CA ILE A 30 1.35 -3.82 0.01
C ILE A 30 0.25 -2.94 -0.54
N ILE A 31 -0.82 -2.78 0.23
CA ILE A 31 -2.01 -1.99 -0.14
C ILE A 31 -1.94 -0.64 0.56
N ALA A 32 -1.85 0.45 -0.19
CA ALA A 32 -1.82 1.80 0.34
C ALA A 32 -3.16 2.16 1.00
N MET A 33 -3.13 2.91 2.10
CA MET A 33 -4.31 3.54 2.69
C MET A 33 -4.12 5.05 2.59
N THR A 34 -4.89 5.70 1.71
CA THR A 34 -4.72 7.11 1.37
C THR A 34 -5.84 7.96 1.99
N ALA A 35 -5.56 9.21 2.33
CA ALA A 35 -6.58 10.14 2.80
C ALA A 35 -7.49 10.62 1.65
N ASN A 36 -6.96 10.72 0.43
CA ASN A 36 -7.69 11.06 -0.79
C ASN A 36 -7.31 10.12 -1.94
N ALA A 37 -8.22 9.92 -2.89
CA ALA A 37 -8.02 9.10 -4.08
C ALA A 37 -7.47 9.91 -5.27
N PHE A 38 -6.65 10.94 -5.02
CA PHE A 38 -6.10 11.74 -6.11
C PHE A 38 -5.10 10.94 -6.94
N ARG A 39 -5.07 11.21 -8.25
CA ARG A 39 -4.26 10.47 -9.22
C ARG A 39 -2.77 10.48 -8.87
N GLU A 40 -2.28 11.60 -8.35
CA GLU A 40 -0.89 11.80 -7.95
C GLU A 40 -0.48 10.90 -6.78
N ASP A 41 -1.38 10.66 -5.82
CA ASP A 41 -1.11 9.76 -4.70
C ASP A 41 -1.01 8.31 -5.20
N LYS A 42 -1.83 7.94 -6.17
CA LYS A 42 -1.78 6.61 -6.80
C LYS A 42 -0.45 6.39 -7.52
N GLU A 43 0.02 7.37 -8.29
CA GLU A 43 1.32 7.29 -8.99
C GLU A 43 2.49 7.15 -8.00
N LYS A 44 2.49 7.93 -6.90
CA LYS A 44 3.51 7.82 -5.84
C LYS A 44 3.51 6.45 -5.16
N CYS A 45 2.33 5.89 -4.89
CA CYS A 45 2.20 4.56 -4.27
C CYS A 45 2.76 3.46 -5.18
N LEU A 46 2.40 3.49 -6.47
CA LEU A 46 2.90 2.55 -7.46
C LEU A 46 4.42 2.66 -7.61
N ALA A 47 4.95 3.87 -7.70
CA ALA A 47 6.39 4.11 -7.77
C ALA A 47 7.15 3.66 -6.51
N ALA A 48 6.50 3.63 -5.35
CA ALA A 48 7.08 3.09 -4.12
C ALA A 48 7.05 1.54 -4.07
N GLY A 49 6.36 0.87 -5.00
CA GLY A 49 6.22 -0.58 -5.04
C GLY A 49 4.98 -1.13 -4.34
N MET A 50 3.95 -0.30 -4.12
CA MET A 50 2.64 -0.73 -3.62
C MET A 50 1.77 -1.31 -4.75
N ASN A 51 0.89 -2.25 -4.43
CA ASN A 51 0.11 -3.02 -5.39
C ASN A 51 -1.26 -2.37 -5.69
N ALA A 52 -1.92 -1.85 -4.65
CA ALA A 52 -3.22 -1.20 -4.76
C ALA A 52 -3.36 -0.10 -3.71
N HIS A 53 -4.50 0.59 -3.71
CA HIS A 53 -4.82 1.61 -2.71
C HIS A 53 -6.27 1.51 -2.25
N LEU A 54 -6.50 1.95 -1.01
CA LEU A 54 -7.79 2.07 -0.36
C LEU A 54 -7.92 3.50 0.20
N ALA A 55 -8.95 4.22 -0.23
CA ALA A 55 -9.24 5.54 0.31
C ALA A 55 -9.88 5.44 1.71
N LYS A 56 -9.48 6.35 2.60
CA LYS A 56 -10.12 6.58 3.89
C LYS A 56 -11.37 7.48 3.71
N PRO A 57 -12.44 7.29 4.50
CA PRO A 57 -12.65 6.23 5.49
C PRO A 57 -12.81 4.85 4.83
N ILE A 58 -12.19 3.83 5.41
CA ILE A 58 -12.13 2.49 4.83
C ILE A 58 -13.49 1.81 4.96
N LYS A 59 -14.03 1.36 3.81
CA LYS A 59 -15.26 0.55 3.75
C LYS A 59 -14.90 -0.93 3.72
N ILE A 60 -15.63 -1.75 4.50
CA ILE A 60 -15.33 -3.18 4.65
C ILE A 60 -15.47 -3.94 3.31
N GLU A 61 -16.35 -3.49 2.42
CA GLU A 61 -16.55 -4.06 1.09
C GLU A 61 -15.28 -3.94 0.24
N ASN A 62 -14.56 -2.82 0.34
CA ASN A 62 -13.32 -2.60 -0.39
C ASN A 62 -12.20 -3.49 0.14
N VAL A 63 -12.14 -3.69 1.47
CA VAL A 63 -11.16 -4.59 2.10
C VAL A 63 -11.41 -6.03 1.65
N LYS A 64 -12.66 -6.49 1.68
CA LYS A 64 -13.03 -7.83 1.20
C LYS A 64 -12.59 -8.05 -0.24
N ARG A 65 -12.86 -7.09 -1.14
CA ARG A 65 -12.44 -7.16 -2.54
C ARG A 65 -10.93 -7.33 -2.68
N ILE A 66 -10.14 -6.51 -1.96
CA ILE A 66 -8.68 -6.57 -2.02
C ILE A 66 -8.14 -7.90 -1.48
N LEU A 67 -8.72 -8.42 -0.39
CA LEU A 67 -8.31 -9.72 0.15
C LEU A 67 -8.57 -10.85 -0.85
N CYS A 68 -9.72 -10.83 -1.55
CA CYS A 68 -10.00 -11.80 -2.61
C CYS A 68 -9.07 -11.67 -3.82
N GLU A 69 -8.51 -10.49 -4.07
CA GLU A 69 -7.63 -10.23 -5.22
C GLU A 69 -6.16 -10.60 -4.95
N TYR A 70 -5.70 -10.48 -3.70
CA TYR A 70 -4.27 -10.58 -3.35
C TYR A 70 -3.92 -11.66 -2.33
N CYS A 71 -4.90 -12.29 -1.67
CA CYS A 71 -4.66 -13.28 -0.61
C CYS A 71 -5.35 -14.63 -0.84
N VAL A 72 -6.18 -14.74 -1.88
CA VAL A 72 -6.89 -15.96 -2.30
C VAL A 72 -6.41 -16.32 -3.69
#